data_AF-A0A7S2NW43-F1
#
_entry.id   AF-A0A7S2NW43-F1
#
_cell.length_a   1.000
_cell.length_b   1.000
_cell.length_c   1.000
_cell.angle_alpha   90.00
_cell.angle_beta   90.00
_cell.angle_gamma   90.00
#
_symmetry.space_group_name_H-M   'P 1'
#
loop_
_entity.id
_entity.type
_entity.pdbx_description
1 polymer ?
#
loop_
_entity_poly.entity_id
_entity_poly.type
_entity_poly.pdbx_seq_one_letter_code
_entity_poly.pdbx_strand_id
1 'polypeptide(L)'
;AAAGALKAWGGELGEFVKGCTKVWEIFAYFVFLDVKGDRALFGQTARRLCQLLECPMQMLVKCFARTRPWADSICRALAGKQMQRLLERLHTEALNQWRAEWQERSYKVPERHHSSDEAQHGSKFWESYFTHLFKISWPDFVEAFEHFYLLGRCPE
;
A
#
# COMPACT_ATOMS: atom_id res chain seq x y z
N ALA A 1 -32.65 -4.23 35.63
CA ALA A 1 -32.71 -3.70 34.23
C ALA A 1 -31.62 -2.65 33.97
N ALA A 2 -31.55 -1.55 34.71
CA ALA A 2 -30.59 -0.45 34.46
C ALA A 2 -29.10 -0.84 34.54
N ALA A 3 -28.69 -1.68 35.51
CA ALA A 3 -27.29 -2.12 35.64
C ALA A 3 -26.81 -3.00 34.47
N GLY A 4 -27.72 -3.79 33.87
CA GLY A 4 -27.41 -4.58 32.68
C GLY A 4 -27.22 -3.71 31.43
N ALA A 5 -28.07 -2.68 31.28
CA ALA A 5 -27.97 -1.71 30.19
C ALA A 5 -26.68 -0.87 30.27
N LEU A 6 -26.28 -0.43 31.46
CA LEU A 6 -25.02 0.30 31.67
C LEU A 6 -23.79 -0.54 31.34
N LYS A 7 -23.80 -1.83 31.68
CA LYS A 7 -22.70 -2.75 31.36
C LYS A 7 -22.61 -3.01 29.85
N ALA A 8 -23.76 -3.18 29.17
CA ALA A 8 -23.81 -3.33 27.72
C ALA A 8 -23.28 -2.08 27.01
N TRP A 9 -23.74 -0.89 27.43
CA TRP A 9 -23.28 0.38 26.88
C TRP A 9 -21.77 0.60 27.07
N GLY A 10 -21.23 0.25 28.24
CA GLY A 10 -19.78 0.31 28.47
C GLY A 10 -18.98 -0.63 27.54
N GLY A 11 -19.54 -1.81 27.23
CA GLY A 11 -18.95 -2.73 26.25
C GLY A 11 -18.95 -2.15 24.83
N GLU A 12 -20.09 -1.63 24.38
CA GLU A 12 -20.24 -1.02 23.06
C GLU A 12 -19.33 0.21 22.89
N LEU A 13 -19.23 1.06 23.90
CA LEU A 13 -18.32 2.20 23.90
C LEU A 13 -16.86 1.77 23.79
N GLY A 14 -16.48 0.68 24.49
CA GLY A 14 -15.13 0.12 24.39
C GLY A 14 -14.80 -0.35 22.98
N GLU A 15 -15.73 -1.04 22.31
CA GLU A 15 -15.55 -1.48 20.92
C GLU A 15 -15.49 -0.30 19.94
N PHE A 16 -16.32 0.72 20.15
CA PHE A 16 -16.27 1.94 19.35
C PHE A 16 -14.91 2.64 19.44
N VAL A 17 -14.38 2.82 20.66
CA VAL A 17 -13.06 3.45 20.89
C VAL A 17 -11.94 2.65 20.23
N LYS A 18 -11.98 1.30 20.31
CA LYS A 18 -11.02 0.44 19.61
C LYS A 18 -11.10 0.62 18.09
N GLY A 19 -12.31 0.71 17.54
CA GLY A 19 -12.55 0.98 16.13
C GLY A 19 -11.95 2.31 15.69
N CYS A 20 -12.24 3.40 16.41
CA CYS A 20 -11.67 4.72 16.13
C CYS A 20 -10.14 4.73 16.22
N THR A 21 -9.57 4.06 17.22
CA THR A 21 -8.11 3.93 17.37
C THR A 21 -7.49 3.24 16.17
N LYS A 22 -8.09 2.14 15.72
CA LYS A 22 -7.62 1.40 14.54
C LYS A 22 -7.69 2.25 13.27
N VAL A 23 -8.79 2.96 13.05
CA VAL A 23 -8.93 3.89 11.91
C VAL A 23 -7.84 4.96 11.95
N TRP A 24 -7.61 5.56 13.11
CA TRP A 24 -6.58 6.58 13.28
C TRP A 24 -5.17 6.05 13.02
N GLU A 25 -4.83 4.86 13.52
CA GLU A 25 -3.52 4.23 13.27
C GLU A 25 -3.27 4.02 11.78
N ILE A 26 -4.27 3.49 11.05
CA ILE A 26 -4.16 3.28 9.61
C ILE A 26 -4.10 4.63 8.86
N PHE A 27 -4.84 5.64 9.30
CA PHE A 27 -4.75 6.98 8.73
C PHE A 27 -3.36 7.61 8.95
N ALA A 28 -2.77 7.45 10.13
CA ALA A 28 -1.41 7.91 10.40
C ALA A 28 -0.38 7.21 9.50
N TYR A 29 -0.52 5.91 9.30
CA TYR A 29 0.32 5.16 8.38
C TYR A 29 0.11 5.57 6.92
N PHE A 30 -1.12 5.88 6.51
CA PHE A 30 -1.43 6.42 5.19
C PHE A 30 -0.72 7.75 4.93
N VAL A 31 -0.75 8.68 5.89
CA VAL A 31 0.00 9.94 5.81
C VAL A 31 1.51 9.68 5.74
N PHE A 32 2.04 8.75 6.53
CA PHE A 32 3.45 8.36 6.46
C PHE A 32 3.84 7.85 5.07
N LEU A 33 3.01 7.01 4.44
CA LEU A 33 3.27 6.50 3.08
C LEU A 33 3.25 7.61 2.03
N ASP A 34 2.37 8.60 2.18
CA ASP A 34 2.32 9.77 1.30
C ASP A 34 3.63 10.56 1.38
N VAL A 35 4.10 10.85 2.59
CA VAL A 35 5.37 11.55 2.84
C VAL A 35 6.56 10.76 2.31
N LYS A 36 6.55 9.42 2.45
CA LYS A 36 7.61 8.54 1.95
C LYS A 36 7.57 8.36 0.41
N GLY A 37 6.42 8.61 -0.22
CA GLY A 37 6.21 8.38 -1.65
C GLY A 37 6.02 6.91 -2.04
N ASP A 38 5.63 6.03 -1.09
CA ASP A 38 5.47 4.59 -1.33
C ASP A 38 4.11 4.27 -1.95
N ARG A 39 4.04 4.33 -3.28
CA ARG A 39 2.79 4.13 -4.04
C ARG A 39 2.23 2.71 -3.99
N ALA A 40 3.09 1.70 -3.81
CA ALA A 40 2.68 0.31 -3.79
C ALA A 40 1.79 0.00 -2.58
N LEU A 41 2.22 0.43 -1.39
CA LEU A 41 1.46 0.21 -0.15
C LEU A 41 0.37 1.26 0.05
N PHE A 42 0.48 2.43 -0.59
CA PHE A 42 -0.51 3.50 -0.48
C PHE A 42 -1.91 3.05 -0.93
N GLY A 43 -2.00 2.43 -2.13
CA GLY A 43 -3.28 1.95 -2.66
C GLY A 43 -3.90 0.83 -1.79
N GLN A 44 -3.08 -0.07 -1.26
CA GLN A 44 -3.53 -1.11 -0.34
C GLN A 44 -4.06 -0.52 0.96
N THR A 45 -3.34 0.46 1.53
CA THR A 45 -3.73 1.13 2.77
C THR A 45 -5.02 1.94 2.60
N ALA A 46 -5.21 2.60 1.45
CA ALA A 46 -6.46 3.30 1.12
C ALA A 46 -7.66 2.34 1.07
N ARG A 47 -7.50 1.15 0.48
CA ARG A 47 -8.54 0.11 0.48
C ARG A 47 -8.86 -0.38 1.90
N ARG A 48 -7.85 -0.57 2.74
CA ARG A 48 -8.03 -0.92 4.16
C ARG A 48 -8.81 0.14 4.93
N LEU A 49 -8.55 1.43 4.69
CA LEU A 49 -9.35 2.52 5.27
C LEU A 49 -10.79 2.50 4.79
N CYS A 50 -11.03 2.28 3.49
CA CYS A 50 -12.38 2.16 2.94
C CYS A 50 -13.17 1.02 3.62
N GLN A 51 -12.52 -0.13 3.85
CA GLN A 51 -13.14 -1.27 4.54
C GLN A 51 -13.46 -0.95 6.00
N LEU A 52 -12.54 -0.33 6.74
CA LEU A 52 -12.76 0.02 8.15
C LEU A 52 -13.85 1.09 8.33
N LEU A 53 -14.00 1.98 7.37
CA LEU A 53 -15.01 3.05 7.38
C LEU A 53 -16.30 2.68 6.64
N GLU A 54 -16.38 1.46 6.11
CA GLU A 54 -17.51 0.96 5.32
C GLU A 54 -17.94 1.95 4.22
N CYS A 55 -16.96 2.56 3.54
CA CYS A 55 -17.20 3.64 2.58
C CYS A 55 -16.50 3.38 1.24
N PRO A 56 -17.05 3.87 0.12
CA PRO A 56 -16.37 3.80 -1.16
C PRO A 56 -15.21 4.81 -1.22
N MET A 57 -14.20 4.50 -2.05
CA MET A 57 -13.00 5.33 -2.22
C MET A 57 -13.31 6.81 -2.50
N GLN A 58 -14.37 7.09 -3.27
CA GLN A 58 -14.79 8.45 -3.60
C GLN A 58 -15.22 9.25 -2.36
N MET A 59 -15.83 8.60 -1.37
CA MET A 59 -16.17 9.23 -0.10
C MET A 59 -14.93 9.44 0.76
N LEU A 60 -14.01 8.48 0.78
CA LEU A 60 -12.75 8.61 1.52
C LEU A 60 -11.96 9.85 1.09
N VAL A 61 -11.87 10.13 -0.22
CA VAL A 61 -11.23 11.35 -0.75
C VAL A 61 -11.89 12.62 -0.23
N LYS A 62 -13.23 12.67 -0.21
CA LYS A 62 -13.98 13.82 0.34
C LYS A 62 -13.73 13.99 1.84
N CYS A 63 -13.62 12.89 2.58
CA CYS A 63 -13.28 12.92 4.00
C CYS A 63 -11.86 13.46 4.24
N PHE A 64 -10.89 13.09 3.41
CA PHE A 64 -9.51 13.56 3.54
C PHE A 64 -9.34 15.07 3.39
N ALA A 65 -10.18 15.72 2.58
CA ALA A 65 -10.18 17.19 2.51
C ALA A 65 -10.42 17.84 3.89
N ARG A 66 -11.16 17.16 4.77
CA ARG A 66 -11.49 17.64 6.12
C ARG A 66 -10.51 17.16 7.20
N THR A 67 -9.63 16.21 6.90
CA THR A 67 -8.69 15.62 7.87
C THR A 67 -7.33 16.32 7.89
N ARG A 68 -7.16 17.40 7.10
CA ARG A 68 -5.91 18.17 7.01
C ARG A 68 -5.29 18.53 8.38
N PRO A 69 -6.05 19.02 9.37
CA PRO A 69 -5.47 19.33 10.69
C PRO A 69 -4.87 18.10 11.39
N TRP A 70 -5.44 16.92 11.16
CA TRP A 70 -4.94 15.67 11.72
C TRP A 70 -3.69 15.19 10.97
N ALA A 71 -3.65 15.34 9.65
CA ALA A 71 -2.45 15.06 8.85
C ALA A 71 -1.28 15.94 9.30
N ASP A 72 -1.50 17.24 9.54
CA ASP A 72 -0.46 18.16 10.03
C ASP A 72 0.06 17.75 11.43
N SER A 73 -0.83 17.27 12.30
CA SER A 73 -0.46 16.74 13.62
C SER A 73 0.39 15.47 13.49
N ILE A 74 0.00 14.57 12.59
CA ILE A 74 0.77 13.35 12.28
C ILE A 74 2.14 13.73 11.74
N CYS A 75 2.24 14.64 10.76
CA CYS A 75 3.53 15.10 10.23
C CYS A 75 4.46 15.64 11.33
N ARG A 76 3.93 16.39 12.29
CA ARG A 76 4.71 16.85 13.46
C ARG A 76 5.17 15.69 14.35
N ALA A 77 4.29 14.72 14.62
CA ALA A 77 4.63 13.53 15.40
C ALA A 77 5.66 12.64 14.68
N LEU A 78 5.60 12.55 13.35
CA LEU A 78 6.58 11.87 12.50
C LEU A 78 7.95 12.56 12.57
N ALA A 79 7.99 13.89 12.44
CA ALA A 79 9.23 14.66 12.58
C ALA A 79 9.87 14.47 13.97
N GLY A 80 9.05 14.36 15.02
CA GLY A 80 9.49 14.05 16.37
C GLY A 80 9.77 12.56 16.66
N LYS A 81 9.69 11.67 15.65
CA LYS A 81 9.86 10.21 15.79
C LYS A 81 8.94 9.54 16.82
N GLN A 82 7.84 10.18 17.21
CA GLN A 82 6.95 9.72 18.28
C GLN A 82 6.15 8.48 17.90
N MET A 83 6.01 8.22 16.59
CA MET A 83 5.18 7.15 16.04
C MET A 83 5.99 5.96 15.52
N GLN A 84 7.32 5.94 15.74
CA GLN A 84 8.22 4.98 15.09
C GLN A 84 7.77 3.52 15.26
N ARG A 85 7.53 3.07 16.50
CA ARG A 85 7.10 1.68 16.78
C ARG A 85 5.79 1.31 16.11
N LEU A 86 4.83 2.24 16.07
CA LEU A 86 3.54 2.03 15.42
C LEU A 86 3.73 1.84 13.90
N LEU A 87 4.53 2.71 13.29
CA LEU A 87 4.79 2.66 11.85
C LEU A 87 5.56 1.41 11.45
N GLU A 88 6.57 1.01 12.22
CA GLU A 88 7.32 -0.23 11.97
C GLU A 88 6.37 -1.43 11.97
N ARG A 89 5.52 -1.57 13.00
CA ARG A 89 4.50 -2.62 13.07
C ARG A 89 3.59 -2.62 11.84
N LEU A 90 3.00 -1.47 11.52
CA LEU A 90 2.06 -1.33 10.41
C LEU A 90 2.74 -1.55 9.04
N HIS A 91 3.99 -1.14 8.90
CA HIS A 91 4.76 -1.35 7.68
C HIS A 91 5.07 -2.82 7.46
N THR A 92 5.51 -3.53 8.51
CA THR A 92 5.70 -4.99 8.46
C THR A 92 4.41 -5.72 8.12
N GLU A 93 3.29 -5.36 8.74
CA GLU A 93 1.96 -5.91 8.40
C GLU A 93 1.61 -5.69 6.93
N ALA A 94 1.77 -4.46 6.44
CA ALA A 94 1.45 -4.11 5.06
C ALA A 94 2.32 -4.88 4.05
N LEU A 95 3.62 -5.01 4.32
CA LEU A 95 4.54 -5.78 3.47
C LEU A 95 4.18 -7.27 3.45
N ASN A 96 3.83 -7.85 4.60
CA ASN A 96 3.40 -9.25 4.68
C ASN A 96 2.11 -9.47 3.90
N GLN A 97 1.14 -8.56 4.02
CA GLN A 97 -0.11 -8.64 3.28
C GLN A 97 0.12 -8.48 1.77
N TRP A 98 0.93 -7.50 1.37
CA TRP A 98 1.28 -7.28 -0.03
C TRP A 98 1.97 -8.51 -0.64
N ARG A 99 2.91 -9.12 0.08
CA ARG A 99 3.56 -10.37 -0.32
C ARG A 99 2.55 -11.50 -0.49
N ALA A 100 1.62 -11.66 0.45
CA ALA A 100 0.60 -12.70 0.38
C ALA A 100 -0.34 -12.51 -0.84
N GLU A 101 -0.79 -11.28 -1.10
CA GLU A 101 -1.59 -10.94 -2.29
C GLU A 101 -0.83 -11.24 -3.59
N TRP A 102 0.47 -10.94 -3.62
CA TRP A 102 1.32 -11.21 -4.78
C TRP A 102 1.49 -12.71 -5.04
N GLN A 103 1.76 -13.49 -3.99
CA GLN A 103 1.85 -14.95 -4.08
C GLN A 103 0.52 -15.54 -4.56
N GLU A 104 -0.60 -15.14 -3.97
CA GLU A 104 -1.92 -15.62 -4.36
C GLU A 104 -2.25 -15.33 -5.83
N ARG A 105 -1.91 -14.13 -6.33
CA ARG A 105 -2.08 -13.79 -7.75
C ARG A 105 -1.18 -14.63 -8.65
N SER A 106 0.06 -14.87 -8.24
CA SER A 106 1.01 -15.70 -9.00
C SER A 106 0.53 -17.15 -9.14
N TYR A 107 -0.17 -17.68 -8.13
CA TYR A 107 -0.78 -19.02 -8.19
C TYR A 107 -2.12 -19.09 -8.95
N LYS A 108 -2.83 -17.95 -9.08
CA LYS A 108 -4.17 -17.89 -9.72
C LYS A 108 -4.15 -17.54 -11.20
N VAL A 109 -3.01 -17.13 -11.76
CA VAL A 109 -2.86 -17.04 -13.22
C VAL A 109 -2.75 -18.47 -13.73
N PRO A 110 -3.76 -19.01 -14.46
CA PRO A 110 -3.57 -20.26 -15.17
C PRO A 110 -2.41 -20.05 -16.14
N GLU A 111 -1.54 -21.04 -16.33
CA GLU A 111 -0.43 -21.09 -17.28
C GLU A 111 -0.89 -20.98 -18.76
N ARG A 112 -1.76 -20.02 -19.09
CA ARG A 112 -2.39 -19.85 -20.41
C ARG A 112 -1.87 -18.66 -21.19
N HIS A 113 -0.96 -17.87 -20.62
CA HIS A 113 -0.21 -16.83 -21.34
C HIS A 113 1.30 -16.88 -21.09
N HIS A 114 1.84 -18.06 -20.81
CA HIS A 114 3.21 -18.34 -21.25
C HIS A 114 3.14 -18.73 -22.73
N SER A 115 2.96 -17.74 -23.61
CA SER A 115 3.67 -17.83 -24.88
C SER A 115 5.14 -17.92 -24.46
N SER A 116 5.74 -19.09 -24.66
CA SER A 116 7.09 -19.44 -24.20
C SER A 116 8.12 -18.35 -24.52
N ASP A 117 7.88 -17.58 -25.59
CA ASP A 117 8.78 -16.53 -26.03
C ASP A 117 8.66 -15.23 -25.23
N GLU A 118 7.46 -14.66 -24.98
CA GLU A 118 7.37 -13.32 -24.38
C GLU A 118 7.80 -13.28 -22.91
N ALA A 119 7.46 -14.33 -22.14
CA ALA A 119 7.90 -14.45 -20.76
C ALA A 119 9.43 -14.66 -20.66
N GLN A 120 10.04 -15.37 -21.62
CA GLN A 120 11.50 -15.46 -21.73
C GLN A 120 12.14 -14.11 -22.10
N HIS A 121 11.51 -13.35 -22.99
CA HIS A 121 12.03 -12.02 -23.38
C HIS A 121 11.98 -11.04 -22.22
N GLY A 122 10.90 -11.05 -21.43
CA GLY A 122 10.81 -10.28 -20.19
C GLY A 122 11.87 -10.68 -19.16
N SER A 123 12.06 -11.99 -18.92
CA SER A 123 13.11 -12.46 -18.00
C SER A 123 14.50 -12.03 -18.47
N LYS A 124 14.81 -12.19 -19.76
CA LYS A 124 16.08 -11.76 -20.36
C LYS A 124 16.31 -10.26 -20.25
N PHE A 125 15.26 -9.45 -20.41
CA PHE A 125 15.34 -8.00 -20.20
C PHE A 125 15.76 -7.68 -18.76
N TRP A 126 15.03 -8.23 -17.78
CA TRP A 126 15.35 -8.00 -16.36
C TRP A 126 16.75 -8.51 -16.01
N GLU A 127 17.13 -9.68 -16.54
CA GLU A 127 18.43 -10.26 -16.31
C GLU A 127 19.57 -9.44 -16.94
N SER A 128 19.35 -8.86 -18.11
CA SER A 128 20.39 -8.13 -18.85
C SER A 128 20.69 -6.75 -18.26
N TYR A 129 19.68 -6.05 -17.75
CA TYR A 129 19.84 -4.66 -17.31
C TYR A 129 19.82 -4.49 -15.79
N PHE A 130 19.20 -5.41 -15.05
CA PHE A 130 18.82 -5.14 -13.66
C PHE A 130 19.17 -6.22 -12.64
N THR A 131 19.81 -7.33 -13.03
CA THR A 131 20.17 -8.44 -12.12
C THR A 131 20.93 -8.00 -10.86
N HIS A 132 21.72 -6.93 -10.96
CA HIS A 132 22.56 -6.45 -9.87
C HIS A 132 21.99 -5.21 -9.15
N LEU A 133 20.81 -4.74 -9.54
CA LEU A 133 20.21 -3.53 -9.02
C LEU A 133 19.04 -3.84 -8.09
N PHE A 134 19.15 -3.42 -6.83
CA PHE A 134 18.08 -3.54 -5.85
C PHE A 134 17.01 -2.44 -6.01
N LYS A 135 17.36 -1.34 -6.67
CA LYS A 135 16.47 -0.21 -6.98
C LYS A 135 16.84 0.36 -8.33
N ILE A 136 15.83 0.62 -9.15
CA ILE A 136 15.98 1.14 -10.52
C ILE A 136 15.25 2.46 -10.57
N SER A 137 15.90 3.51 -11.09
CA SER A 137 15.20 4.78 -11.31
C SER A 137 14.30 4.68 -12.54
N TRP A 138 13.22 5.45 -12.58
CA TRP A 138 12.31 5.42 -13.71
C TRP A 138 13.00 5.77 -15.05
N PRO A 139 13.91 6.77 -15.11
CA PRO A 139 14.71 7.02 -16.31
C PRO A 139 15.52 5.80 -16.78
N ASP A 140 16.25 5.13 -15.88
CA ASP A 140 17.07 3.96 -16.24
C ASP A 140 16.22 2.81 -16.77
N PHE A 141 15.01 2.64 -16.21
CA PHE A 141 14.06 1.64 -16.70
C PHE A 141 13.58 1.96 -18.12
N VAL A 142 13.23 3.21 -18.40
CA VAL A 142 12.74 3.64 -19.71
C VAL A 142 13.83 3.49 -20.77
N GLU A 143 15.06 3.92 -20.47
CA GLU A 143 16.20 3.80 -21.40
C GLU A 143 16.49 2.34 -21.75
N ALA A 144 16.55 1.46 -20.76
CA ALA A 144 16.73 0.03 -20.99
C ALA A 144 15.58 -0.57 -21.79
N PHE A 145 14.34 -0.17 -21.50
CA PHE A 145 13.15 -0.67 -22.20
C PHE A 145 13.15 -0.26 -23.68
N GLU A 146 13.47 1.00 -23.97
CA GLU A 146 13.61 1.50 -25.34
C GLU A 146 14.72 0.75 -26.09
N HIS A 147 15.87 0.55 -25.45
CA HIS A 147 16.98 -0.18 -26.05
C HIS A 147 16.64 -1.65 -26.34
N PHE A 148 15.96 -2.32 -25.41
CA PHE A 148 15.66 -3.75 -25.55
C PHE A 148 14.47 -4.06 -26.45
N TYR A 149 13.42 -3.22 -26.43
CA TYR A 149 12.18 -3.50 -27.15
C TYR A 149 11.96 -2.67 -28.42
N LEU A 150 12.54 -1.46 -28.52
CA LEU A 150 12.30 -0.55 -29.66
C LEU A 150 13.46 -0.53 -30.66
N LEU A 151 14.71 -0.51 -30.18
CA LEU A 151 15.88 -0.45 -31.07
C LEU A 151 16.25 -1.80 -31.72
N GLY A 152 15.86 -2.93 -31.11
CA GLY A 152 16.13 -4.28 -31.64
C GLY A 152 15.05 -4.90 -32.53
N ARG A 153 13.96 -4.18 -32.83
CA ARG A 153 12.80 -4.70 -33.58
C ARG A 153 12.28 -3.78 -34.69
N CYS A 154 13.08 -2.82 -35.16
CA CYS A 154 12.78 -2.12 -36.41
C CYS A 154 13.36 -2.96 -37.56
N PRO A 155 12.54 -3.59 -38.43
CA PRO A 155 13.07 -4.11 -39.68
C PRO A 155 13.49 -2.91 -40.55
N GLU A 156 14.64 -3.02 -41.22
CA GLU A 156 14.91 -2.20 -42.42
C GLU A 156 13.86 -2.48 -43.51
#